data_AF-B7K536-F1
#
_entry.id   AF-B7K536-F1
#
_cell.length_a   1.000
_cell.length_b   1.000
_cell.length_c   1.000
_cell.angle_alpha   90.00
_cell.angle_beta   90.00
_cell.angle_gamma   90.00
#
_symmetry.space_group_name_H-M   'P 1'
#
loop_
_entity.id
_entity.type
_entity.pdbx_description
1 polymer ?
#
loop_
_entity_poly.entity_id
_entity_poly.type
_entity_poly.pdbx_seq_one_letter_code
_entity_poly.pdbx_strand_id
1 'polypeptide(L)'
;MLSSESKRKRKPEKVSQADKAVLRDLLRIGAATPTKFEVKTNRIGTDIEDALNRLYERHLIGKKPDSNVFYPTAKTLWKSYV
;
A
#
# COMPACT_ATOMS: atom_id res chain seq x y z
N MET A 1 40.76 3.32 14.98
CA MET A 1 39.39 2.80 15.16
C MET A 1 38.48 3.95 15.52
N LEU A 2 37.47 4.22 14.69
CA LEU A 2 36.22 4.90 15.04
C LEU A 2 35.40 4.92 13.75
N SER A 3 34.67 3.83 13.52
CA SER A 3 33.69 3.71 12.45
C SER A 3 32.70 4.85 12.60
N SER A 4 32.74 5.81 11.67
CA SER A 4 31.69 6.80 11.54
C SER A 4 30.43 6.07 11.07
N GLU A 5 29.69 5.55 12.05
CA GLU A 5 28.40 4.91 11.87
C GLU A 5 27.46 5.98 11.33
N SER A 6 27.46 6.07 9.99
CA SER A 6 26.59 6.95 9.23
C SER A 6 25.18 6.47 9.52
N LYS A 7 24.56 7.07 10.55
CA LYS A 7 23.12 7.03 10.77
C LYS A 7 22.48 7.68 9.55
N ARG A 8 22.41 6.94 8.44
CA ARG A 8 21.44 7.15 7.37
C ARG A 8 20.11 7.05 8.11
N LYS A 9 19.61 8.19 8.59
CA LYS A 9 18.19 8.37 8.89
C LYS A 9 17.52 7.91 7.60
N ARG A 10 17.05 6.67 7.57
CA ARG A 10 16.25 6.14 6.48
C ARG A 10 15.08 7.09 6.42
N LYS A 11 15.14 8.09 5.53
CA LYS A 11 13.98 8.92 5.22
C LYS A 11 12.87 7.91 4.99
N PRO A 12 11.70 8.03 5.64
CA PRO A 12 10.63 7.08 5.41
C PRO A 12 10.44 7.04 3.91
N GLU A 13 10.67 5.86 3.33
CA GLU A 13 10.70 5.67 1.89
C GLU A 13 9.35 6.17 1.38
N LYS A 14 9.36 7.30 0.66
CA LYS A 14 8.11 7.99 0.32
C LYS A 14 7.25 7.02 -0.47
N VAL A 15 5.98 6.91 -0.09
CA VAL A 15 4.99 6.14 -0.85
C VAL A 15 4.88 6.78 -2.22
N SER A 16 5.04 6.00 -3.29
CA SER A 16 4.95 6.50 -4.66
C SER A 16 3.59 7.13 -4.92
N GLN A 17 3.50 8.06 -5.87
CA GLN A 17 2.22 8.64 -6.28
C GLN A 17 1.24 7.58 -6.81
N ALA A 18 1.76 6.53 -7.47
CA ALA A 18 0.97 5.38 -7.90
C ALA A 18 0.41 4.59 -6.69
N ASP A 19 1.25 4.30 -5.69
CA ASP A 19 0.83 3.61 -4.47
C ASP A 19 -0.17 4.42 -3.66
N LYS A 20 -0.03 5.76 -3.62
CA LYS A 20 -1.01 6.67 -3.00
C LYS A 20 -2.36 6.61 -3.73
N ALA A 21 -2.36 6.52 -5.06
CA ALA A 21 -3.59 6.36 -5.81
C ALA A 21 -4.27 5.03 -5.49
N VAL A 22 -3.51 3.93 -5.42
CA VAL A 22 -4.02 2.61 -5.02
C VAL A 22 -4.57 2.62 -3.59
N LEU A 23 -3.89 3.29 -2.65
CA LEU A 23 -4.38 3.49 -1.29
C LEU A 23 -5.73 4.22 -1.25
N ARG A 24 -5.87 5.31 -2.00
CA ARG A 24 -7.13 6.08 -2.08
C ARG A 24 -8.25 5.26 -2.70
N ASP A 25 -7.95 4.54 -3.77
CA ASP A 25 -8.90 3.64 -4.41
C ASP A 25 -9.35 2.53 -3.44
N LEU A 26 -8.42 1.97 -2.65
CA LEU A 26 -8.74 0.97 -1.63
C LEU A 26 -9.58 1.55 -0.49
N LEU A 27 -9.30 2.78 -0.07
CA LEU A 27 -10.15 3.48 0.90
C LEU A 27 -11.57 3.69 0.39
N ARG A 28 -11.73 4.02 -0.90
CA ARG A 28 -13.03 4.21 -1.54
C ARG A 28 -13.79 2.89 -1.71
N ILE A 29 -13.09 1.82 -2.08
CA ILE A 29 -13.68 0.50 -2.36
C ILE A 29 -13.94 -0.30 -1.07
N GLY A 30 -13.12 -0.06 -0.04
CA GLY A 30 -13.06 -0.86 1.18
C GLY A 30 -12.19 -2.10 0.99
N ALA A 31 -12.66 -3.25 1.47
CA ALA A 31 -11.95 -4.51 1.32
C ALA A 31 -12.20 -5.14 -0.06
N ALA A 32 -11.13 -5.55 -0.75
CA ALA A 32 -11.20 -6.18 -2.07
C ALA A 32 -10.04 -7.16 -2.33
N THR A 33 -10.28 -8.18 -3.15
CA THR A 33 -9.21 -8.97 -3.79
C THR A 33 -8.58 -8.17 -4.93
N PRO A 34 -7.34 -8.48 -5.37
CA PRO A 34 -6.70 -7.80 -6.50
C PRO A 34 -7.59 -7.75 -7.75
N THR A 35 -8.18 -8.89 -8.13
CA THR A 35 -9.08 -8.99 -9.28
C THR A 35 -10.32 -8.09 -9.13
N LYS A 36 -10.96 -8.09 -7.95
CA LYS A 36 -12.13 -7.24 -7.70
C LYS A 36 -11.75 -5.75 -7.68
N PHE A 37 -10.55 -5.44 -7.21
CA PHE A 37 -10.01 -4.09 -7.19
C PHE A 37 -9.75 -3.59 -8.61
N GLU A 38 -9.13 -4.39 -9.48
CA GLU A 38 -8.91 -4.06 -10.89
C GLU A 38 -10.21 -3.72 -11.60
N VAL A 39 -11.24 -4.57 -11.43
CA VAL A 39 -12.57 -4.36 -12.02
C VAL A 39 -13.21 -3.07 -11.49
N LYS A 40 -13.16 -2.82 -10.18
CA LYS A 40 -13.77 -1.63 -9.57
C LYS A 40 -13.02 -0.32 -9.87
N THR A 41 -11.73 -0.39 -10.19
CA THR A 41 -10.90 0.77 -10.52
C THR A 41 -10.70 0.95 -12.02
N ASN A 42 -11.18 0.02 -12.84
CA ASN A 42 -10.95 -0.03 -14.29
C ASN A 42 -9.45 0.04 -14.66
N ARG A 43 -8.61 -0.63 -13.86
CA ARG A 43 -7.14 -0.65 -14.02
C ARG A 43 -6.66 -2.02 -14.53
N ILE A 44 -7.33 -2.54 -15.54
CA ILE A 44 -7.08 -3.87 -16.11
C ILE A 44 -5.66 -3.93 -16.68
N GLY A 45 -4.89 -4.97 -16.35
CA GLY A 45 -3.52 -5.16 -16.84
C GLY A 45 -2.46 -4.32 -16.14
N THR A 46 -2.77 -3.73 -14.98
CA THR A 46 -1.79 -3.07 -14.12
C THR A 46 -1.37 -4.04 -13.02
N ASP A 47 -0.10 -4.04 -12.58
CA ASP A 47 0.37 -4.84 -11.43
C ASP A 47 -0.19 -4.32 -10.08
N ILE A 48 -1.52 -4.40 -9.93
CA ILE A 48 -2.24 -3.99 -8.72
C ILE A 48 -1.88 -4.90 -7.57
N GLU A 49 -1.70 -6.20 -7.83
CA GLU A 49 -1.28 -7.14 -6.79
C GLU A 49 0.08 -6.75 -6.20
N ASP A 50 1.07 -6.39 -7.03
CA ASP A 50 2.35 -5.91 -6.53
C ASP A 50 2.23 -4.59 -5.78
N ALA A 51 1.40 -3.65 -6.26
CA ALA A 51 1.16 -2.40 -5.55
C ALA A 51 0.51 -2.63 -4.17
N LEU A 52 -0.48 -3.52 -4.08
CA LEU A 52 -1.13 -3.89 -2.83
C LEU A 52 -0.17 -4.65 -1.90
N ASN A 53 0.67 -5.55 -2.42
CA ASN A 53 1.69 -6.24 -1.63
C ASN A 53 2.74 -5.26 -1.09
N ARG A 54 3.25 -4.31 -1.90
CA ARG A 54 4.16 -3.25 -1.43
C ARG A 54 3.54 -2.41 -0.32
N LEU A 55 2.26 -2.06 -0.45
CA LEU A 55 1.52 -1.32 0.58
C LEU A 55 1.32 -2.14 1.86
N TYR A 56 1.11 -3.45 1.73
CA TYR A 56 0.99 -4.38 2.84
C TYR A 56 2.32 -4.55 3.59
N GLU A 57 3.43 -4.75 2.87
CA GLU A 57 4.79 -4.82 3.44
C GLU A 57 5.16 -3.54 4.19
N ARG A 58 4.65 -2.39 3.74
CA ARG A 58 4.81 -1.10 4.41
C ARG A 58 3.86 -0.89 5.60
N HIS A 59 3.07 -1.91 5.96
CA HIS A 59 2.03 -1.87 6.99
C HIS A 59 1.03 -0.71 6.80
N LEU A 60 0.80 -0.32 5.54
CA LEU A 60 -0.15 0.73 5.20
C LEU A 60 -1.54 0.17 5.00
N ILE A 61 -1.67 -1.08 4.56
CA ILE A 61 -2.94 -1.81 4.41
C ILE A 61 -2.81 -3.17 5.07
N GLY A 62 -3.93 -3.84 5.30
CA GLY A 62 -3.96 -5.20 5.80
C GLY A 62 -4.27 -6.19 4.69
N LYS A 63 -3.89 -7.45 4.89
CA LYS A 63 -4.19 -8.58 4.01
C LYS A 63 -4.77 -9.72 4.84
N LYS A 64 -5.89 -10.30 4.39
CA LYS A 64 -6.38 -11.57 4.93
C LYS A 64 -5.70 -12.71 4.16
N PRO A 65 -4.85 -13.53 4.82
CA PRO A 65 -4.05 -14.54 4.14
C PRO A 65 -4.92 -15.60 3.44
N ASP A 66 -6.00 -16.05 4.07
CA ASP A 66 -6.85 -17.13 3.52
C ASP A 66 -7.64 -16.73 2.27
N SER A 67 -7.98 -15.45 2.14
CA SER A 67 -8.89 -14.97 1.08
C SER A 67 -8.20 -14.05 0.07
N ASN A 68 -6.90 -13.79 0.20
CA ASN A 68 -6.15 -12.79 -0.57
C ASN A 68 -6.87 -11.42 -0.65
N VAL A 69 -7.58 -11.03 0.43
CA VAL A 69 -8.35 -9.79 0.49
C VAL A 69 -7.51 -8.72 1.15
N PHE A 70 -7.32 -7.60 0.45
CA PHE A 70 -6.69 -6.41 0.98
C PHE A 70 -7.73 -5.47 1.57
N TYR A 71 -7.40 -4.81 2.68
CA TYR A 71 -8.31 -3.90 3.37
C TYR A 71 -7.58 -2.68 3.93
N PRO A 72 -8.23 -1.50 3.96
CA PRO A 72 -7.65 -0.34 4.60
C PRO A 72 -7.57 -0.53 6.12
N THR A 73 -6.50 -0.03 6.72
CA THR A 73 -6.24 0.02 8.15
C THR A 73 -6.37 1.46 8.66
N ALA A 74 -6.38 1.64 9.98
CA ALA A 74 -6.33 2.97 10.58
C ALA A 74 -5.12 3.80 10.08
N LYS A 75 -3.97 3.17 9.82
CA LYS A 75 -2.79 3.85 9.25
C LYS A 75 -3.02 4.33 7.81
N THR A 76 -3.81 3.60 7.02
CA THR A 76 -4.21 4.00 5.66
C THR A 76 -4.92 5.34 5.68
N LEU A 77 -5.88 5.50 6.59
CA LEU A 77 -6.67 6.71 6.74
C LEU A 77 -5.75 7.90 7.07
N TRP A 78 -4.91 7.76 8.09
CA TRP A 78 -4.01 8.85 8.52
C TRP A 78 -3.01 9.28 7.44
N LYS A 79 -2.57 8.38 6.56
CA LYS A 79 -1.62 8.71 5.47
C LYS A 79 -2.27 9.11 4.15
N SER A 80 -3.58 8.97 4.00
CA SER A 80 -4.30 9.43 2.80
C SER A 80 -4.62 10.94 2.84
N TYR A 81 -4.71 11.51 4.06
CA TYR A 81 -5.01 12.93 4.30
C TYR A 81 -3.75 13.82 4.44
N VAL A 82 -2.54 13.26 4.29
CA VAL A 82 -1.24 13.96 4.40
C VAL A 82 -0.45 13.85 3.09
#